data_AF-A0A937CUK5-F1
#
_entry.id   AF-A0A937CUK5-F1
#
_cell.length_a   1.000
_cell.length_b   1.000
_cell.length_c   1.000
_cell.angle_alpha   90.00
_cell.angle_beta   90.00
_cell.angle_gamma   90.00
#
_symmetry.space_group_name_H-M   'P 1'
#
loop_
_entity.id
_entity.type
_entity.pdbx_description
1 polymer ?
#
loop_
_entity_poly.entity_id
_entity_poly.type
_entity_poly.pdbx_seq_one_letter_code
_entity_poly.pdbx_strand_id
1 'polypeptide(L)'
;MRTMDPSEAAAAVLLAGIAAVHALLGGTGHWPQRAALQAPVPQPLPAPGSTARKAFEWCTDNVSIIHDVYWASACMVAADEQRRRRAACLEARDASGARAGDPPCDALPPPPDDSTDCTLPEHMALVLNKARAKAEQQCLEEAGAGPR
;
A
#
# COMPACT_ATOMS: atom_id res chain seq x y z
N MET A 1 32.93 -33.41 -10.00
CA MET A 1 32.81 -32.05 -9.43
C MET A 1 32.53 -31.11 -10.59
N ARG A 2 31.31 -30.57 -10.72
CA ARG A 2 30.97 -29.58 -11.75
C ARG A 2 31.24 -28.19 -11.14
N THR A 3 32.11 -27.43 -11.78
CA THR A 3 32.37 -26.02 -11.49
C THR A 3 31.17 -25.23 -12.01
N MET A 4 30.52 -24.50 -11.12
CA MET A 4 29.34 -23.69 -11.41
C MET A 4 29.79 -22.37 -12.05
N ASP A 5 29.17 -21.97 -13.15
CA ASP A 5 29.54 -20.75 -13.89
C ASP A 5 29.16 -19.49 -13.07
N PRO A 6 29.98 -18.42 -13.12
CA PRO A 6 29.77 -17.21 -12.32
C PRO A 6 28.45 -16.47 -12.65
N SER A 7 27.88 -16.70 -13.84
CA SER A 7 26.57 -16.19 -14.24
C SER A 7 25.40 -16.88 -13.53
N GLU A 8 25.51 -18.18 -13.24
CA GLU A 8 24.51 -18.94 -12.48
C GLU A 8 24.53 -18.53 -11.00
N ALA A 9 25.71 -18.24 -10.46
CA ALA A 9 25.86 -17.73 -9.09
C ALA A 9 25.22 -16.34 -8.93
N ALA A 10 25.39 -15.45 -9.90
CA ALA A 10 24.79 -14.11 -9.87
C ALA A 10 23.25 -14.17 -9.93
N ALA A 11 22.69 -15.04 -10.77
CA ALA A 11 21.24 -15.25 -10.86
C ALA A 11 20.67 -15.84 -9.55
N ALA A 12 21.38 -16.79 -8.94
CA ALA A 12 20.98 -17.39 -7.67
C ALA A 12 20.98 -16.37 -6.51
N VAL A 13 21.95 -15.46 -6.46
CA VAL A 13 22.01 -14.40 -5.45
C VAL A 13 20.88 -13.38 -5.65
N LEU A 14 20.55 -13.01 -6.89
CA LEU A 14 19.41 -12.14 -7.20
C LEU A 14 18.08 -12.77 -6.79
N LEU A 15 17.85 -14.04 -7.12
CA LEU A 15 16.64 -14.77 -6.74
C LEU A 15 16.53 -14.96 -5.22
N ALA A 16 17.64 -15.24 -4.54
CA ALA A 16 17.68 -15.32 -3.08
C ALA A 16 17.41 -13.95 -2.42
N GLY A 17 17.91 -12.86 -3.00
CA GLY A 17 17.63 -11.50 -2.57
C GLY A 17 16.15 -11.14 -2.71
N ILE A 18 15.54 -11.44 -3.86
CA ILE A 18 14.10 -11.20 -4.10
C ILE A 18 13.25 -12.05 -3.15
N ALA A 19 13.63 -13.30 -2.89
CA ALA A 19 12.94 -14.18 -1.94
C ALA A 19 13.08 -13.70 -0.49
N ALA A 20 14.24 -13.16 -0.10
CA ALA A 20 14.44 -12.57 1.22
C ALA A 20 13.63 -11.28 1.41
N VAL A 21 13.56 -10.43 0.37
CA VAL A 21 12.72 -9.23 0.35
C VAL A 21 11.24 -9.61 0.38
N HIS A 22 10.82 -10.65 -0.37
CA HIS A 22 9.46 -11.20 -0.29
C HIS A 22 9.16 -11.90 1.04
N ALA A 23 10.15 -12.48 1.73
CA ALA A 23 9.95 -13.05 3.06
C ALA A 23 9.85 -11.97 4.13
N LEU A 24 10.61 -10.88 3.99
CA LEU A 24 10.52 -9.68 4.85
C LEU A 24 9.20 -8.91 4.61
N LEU A 25 8.72 -8.82 3.36
CA LEU A 25 7.45 -8.18 3.02
C LEU A 25 6.23 -9.12 3.15
N GLY A 26 6.43 -10.43 2.99
CA GLY A 26 5.38 -11.45 3.00
C GLY A 26 5.18 -12.13 4.36
N GLY A 27 6.13 -11.98 5.30
CA GLY A 27 6.06 -12.55 6.65
C GLY A 27 5.04 -11.90 7.60
N THR A 28 4.46 -10.75 7.23
CA THR A 28 3.43 -10.06 8.04
C THR A 28 2.37 -9.34 7.21
N GLY A 29 2.22 -9.68 5.93
CA GLY A 29 1.21 -9.11 5.02
C GLY A 29 -0.25 -9.38 5.42
N HIS A 30 -0.50 -10.14 6.49
CA HIS A 30 -1.78 -10.10 7.18
C HIS A 30 -1.87 -8.79 7.99
N TRP A 31 -2.24 -7.70 7.33
CA TRP A 31 -2.70 -6.53 8.08
C TRP A 31 -3.76 -7.00 9.07
N PRO A 32 -3.62 -6.78 10.39
CA PRO A 32 -4.56 -7.35 11.36
C PRO A 32 -5.89 -6.61 11.20
N GLN A 33 -6.76 -7.12 10.32
CA GLN A 33 -8.14 -6.63 10.15
C GLN A 33 -8.89 -6.65 11.49
N ARG A 34 -8.53 -7.57 12.39
CA ARG A 34 -9.13 -7.68 13.74
C ARG A 34 -8.77 -6.55 14.70
N ALA A 35 -7.70 -5.80 14.48
CA ALA A 35 -7.31 -4.71 15.38
C ALA A 35 -7.97 -3.37 15.04
N ALA A 36 -8.80 -3.32 14.00
CA ALA A 36 -9.38 -2.09 13.50
C ALA A 36 -10.58 -1.56 14.31
N LEU A 37 -11.02 -2.20 15.41
CA LEU A 37 -12.27 -1.79 16.07
C LEU A 37 -12.10 -0.89 17.31
N GLN A 38 -10.87 -0.64 17.77
CA GLN A 38 -10.64 0.21 18.93
C GLN A 38 -10.14 1.59 18.51
N ALA A 39 -10.84 2.63 18.97
CA ALA A 39 -10.35 3.99 18.87
C ALA A 39 -9.11 4.13 19.78
N PRO A 40 -8.03 4.78 19.32
CA PRO A 40 -6.85 5.00 20.14
C PRO A 40 -7.19 5.84 21.38
N VAL A 41 -6.68 5.44 22.54
CA VAL A 41 -6.75 6.26 23.76
C VAL A 41 -5.76 7.42 23.60
N PRO A 42 -6.17 8.68 23.84
CA PRO A 42 -5.25 9.81 23.74
C PRO A 42 -4.07 9.62 24.70
N GLN A 43 -2.85 9.55 24.15
CA GLN A 43 -1.62 9.50 24.94
C GLN A 43 -0.90 10.86 24.88
N PRO A 44 -0.28 11.30 25.99
CA PRO A 44 0.49 12.53 25.99
C PRO A 44 1.72 12.39 25.09
N LEU A 45 2.01 13.45 24.33
CA LEU A 45 3.23 13.49 23.53
C LEU A 45 4.48 13.53 24.42
N PRO A 46 5.59 12.90 24.01
CA PRO A 46 6.85 13.00 24.74
C PRO A 46 7.33 14.45 24.83
N ALA A 47 8.01 14.79 25.93
CA ALA A 47 8.53 16.14 26.16
C ALA A 47 9.46 16.58 25.01
N PRO A 48 9.37 17.84 24.55
CA PRO A 48 10.25 18.37 23.50
C PRO A 48 11.74 18.16 23.83
N GLY A 49 12.53 17.78 22.83
CA GLY A 49 13.97 17.54 22.97
C GLY A 49 14.38 16.23 23.66
N SER A 50 13.43 15.47 24.21
CA SER A 50 13.71 14.14 24.79
C SER A 50 14.11 13.11 23.72
N THR A 51 14.82 12.06 24.13
CA THR A 51 15.14 10.91 23.26
C THR A 51 13.87 10.21 22.76
N ALA A 52 12.87 10.07 23.63
CA ALA A 52 11.54 9.57 23.27
C ALA A 52 10.88 10.41 22.18
N ARG A 53 10.99 11.74 22.24
CA ARG A 53 10.46 12.62 21.19
C ARG A 53 11.13 12.39 19.85
N LYS A 54 12.46 12.27 19.82
CA LYS A 54 13.21 11.99 18.58
C LYS A 54 12.85 10.61 18.00
N ALA A 55 12.68 9.60 18.85
CA ALA A 55 12.25 8.27 18.43
C ALA A 55 10.84 8.29 17.84
N PHE A 56 9.91 9.01 18.49
CA PHE A 56 8.56 9.22 17.97
C PHE A 56 8.57 9.91 16.59
N GLU A 57 9.28 11.04 16.46
CA GLU A 57 9.37 11.80 15.20
C GLU A 57 9.95 10.94 14.07
N TRP A 58 11.06 10.23 14.34
CA TRP A 58 11.63 9.30 13.36
C TRP A 58 10.64 8.20 12.95
N CYS A 59 9.91 7.63 13.90
CA CYS A 59 8.91 6.61 13.61
C CYS A 59 7.76 7.19 12.75
N THR A 60 7.23 8.35 13.09
CA THR A 60 6.14 8.99 12.33
C THR A 60 6.57 9.38 10.91
N ASP A 61 7.82 9.80 10.72
CA ASP A 61 8.36 10.08 9.39
C ASP A 61 8.39 8.81 8.52
N ASN A 62 8.82 7.68 9.08
CA ASN A 62 8.80 6.39 8.39
C ASN A 62 7.37 5.93 8.09
N VAL A 63 6.43 6.11 9.02
CA VAL A 63 5.01 5.80 8.81
C VAL A 63 4.44 6.62 7.66
N SER A 64 4.78 7.90 7.54
CA SER A 64 4.36 8.75 6.42
C SER A 64 4.87 8.21 5.09
N ILE A 65 6.17 7.91 4.99
CA ILE A 65 6.78 7.37 3.76
C ILE A 65 6.08 6.07 3.34
N ILE A 66 5.84 5.17 4.30
CA ILE A 66 5.16 3.90 4.02
C ILE A 66 3.71 4.16 3.55
N HIS A 67 2.99 5.05 4.23
CA HIS A 67 1.62 5.44 3.86
C HIS A 67 1.57 5.98 2.42
N ASP A 68 2.48 6.86 2.03
CA ASP A 68 2.55 7.45 0.69
C ASP A 68 2.80 6.37 -0.38
N VAL A 69 3.69 5.41 -0.13
CA VAL A 69 3.94 4.27 -1.04
C VAL A 69 2.68 3.43 -1.21
N TYR A 70 1.99 3.11 -0.12
CA TYR A 70 0.75 2.33 -0.20
C TYR A 70 -0.36 3.12 -0.90
N TRP A 71 -0.47 4.42 -0.65
CA TRP A 71 -1.43 5.29 -1.31
C TRP A 71 -1.22 5.30 -2.83
N ALA A 72 0.01 5.58 -3.28
CA ALA A 72 0.37 5.54 -4.69
C ALA A 72 0.10 4.18 -5.33
N SER A 73 0.42 3.07 -4.64
CA SER A 73 0.14 1.73 -5.15
C SER A 73 -1.37 1.48 -5.33
N ALA A 74 -2.20 1.94 -4.39
CA ALA A 74 -3.64 1.83 -4.47
C ALA A 74 -4.21 2.66 -5.63
N CYS A 75 -3.62 3.83 -5.91
CA CYS A 75 -3.97 4.66 -7.06
C CYS A 75 -3.77 3.91 -8.38
N MET A 76 -2.58 3.33 -8.55
CA MET A 76 -2.25 2.56 -9.76
C MET A 76 -3.18 1.34 -9.94
N VAL A 77 -3.50 0.62 -8.87
CA VAL A 77 -4.43 -0.53 -8.92
C VAL A 77 -5.83 -0.09 -9.30
N ALA A 78 -6.36 0.97 -8.71
CA ALA A 78 -7.68 1.49 -9.04
C ALA A 78 -7.77 1.96 -10.50
N ALA A 79 -6.73 2.65 -10.99
CA ALA A 79 -6.62 3.07 -12.37
C ALA A 79 -6.57 1.88 -13.34
N ASP A 80 -5.77 0.87 -13.02
CA ASP A 80 -5.65 -0.35 -13.82
C ASP A 80 -6.96 -1.14 -13.87
N GLU A 81 -7.65 -1.31 -12.75
CA GLU A 81 -8.94 -2.01 -12.71
C GLU A 81 -9.98 -1.30 -13.59
N GLN A 82 -10.06 0.04 -13.54
CA GLN A 82 -10.98 0.79 -14.38
C GLN A 82 -10.62 0.70 -15.87
N ARG A 83 -9.31 0.73 -16.21
CA ARG A 83 -8.84 0.49 -17.59
C ARG A 83 -9.28 -0.89 -18.08
N ARG A 84 -9.10 -1.94 -17.28
CA ARG A 84 -9.52 -3.31 -17.63
C ARG A 84 -11.04 -3.42 -17.81
N ARG A 85 -11.83 -2.82 -16.92
CA ARG A 85 -13.31 -2.79 -17.02
C ARG A 85 -13.77 -2.11 -18.31
N ARG A 86 -13.13 -1.00 -18.69
CA ARG A 86 -13.44 -0.28 -19.93
C ARG A 86 -13.05 -1.10 -21.16
N ALA A 87 -11.86 -1.70 -21.17
CA ALA A 87 -11.41 -2.58 -22.26
C ALA A 87 -12.38 -3.76 -22.45
N ALA A 88 -12.75 -4.45 -21.37
CA ALA A 88 -13.71 -5.56 -21.42
C ALA A 88 -15.10 -5.12 -21.94
N CYS A 89 -15.56 -3.92 -21.57
CA CYS A 89 -16.80 -3.36 -22.12
C CYS A 89 -16.71 -3.14 -23.63
N LEU A 90 -15.61 -2.56 -24.10
CA LEU A 90 -15.38 -2.29 -25.52
C LEU A 90 -15.32 -3.60 -26.32
N GLU A 91 -14.60 -4.60 -25.83
CA GLU A 91 -14.54 -5.93 -26.44
C GLU A 91 -15.93 -6.59 -26.54
N ALA A 92 -16.71 -6.53 -25.46
CA ALA A 92 -18.07 -7.07 -25.44
C ALA A 92 -18.99 -6.35 -26.45
N ARG A 93 -18.83 -5.03 -26.60
CA ARG A 93 -19.57 -4.20 -27.55
C ARG A 93 -19.26 -4.56 -29.01
N ASP A 94 -17.98 -4.80 -29.31
CA ASP A 94 -17.55 -5.17 -30.66
C ASP A 94 -18.02 -6.59 -31.01
N ALA A 95 -18.02 -7.50 -30.02
CA ALA A 95 -18.51 -8.88 -30.20
C ALA A 95 -20.04 -8.98 -30.35
N SER A 96 -20.82 -8.13 -29.67
CA SER A 96 -22.29 -8.19 -29.70
C SER A 96 -22.92 -7.55 -30.94
N GLY A 97 -22.13 -6.83 -31.75
CA GLY A 97 -22.66 -6.01 -32.85
C GLY A 97 -23.61 -4.95 -32.32
N ALA A 98 -23.10 -4.13 -31.37
CA ALA A 98 -23.82 -3.13 -30.59
C ALA A 98 -25.09 -2.59 -31.24
N ARG A 99 -26.20 -2.74 -30.52
CA ARG A 99 -27.50 -2.24 -30.96
C ARG A 99 -27.75 -0.85 -30.40
N ALA A 100 -28.62 -0.10 -31.07
CA ALA A 100 -29.12 1.15 -30.53
C ALA A 100 -29.81 0.90 -29.17
N GLY A 101 -29.23 1.41 -28.09
CA GLY A 101 -29.75 1.27 -26.72
C GLY A 101 -28.82 0.57 -25.72
N ASP A 102 -27.72 -0.04 -26.16
CA ASP A 102 -26.72 -0.58 -25.22
C ASP A 102 -26.08 0.57 -24.41
N PRO A 103 -25.86 0.40 -23.09
CA PRO A 103 -25.21 1.43 -22.29
C PRO A 103 -23.82 1.70 -22.88
N PRO A 104 -23.49 2.96 -23.22
CA PRO A 104 -22.23 3.24 -23.87
C PRO A 104 -21.11 2.93 -22.87
N CYS A 105 -20.07 2.22 -23.31
CA CYS A 105 -18.84 2.06 -22.51
C CYS A 105 -18.20 3.42 -22.14
N ASP A 106 -18.61 4.49 -22.82
CA ASP A 106 -18.24 5.88 -22.53
C ASP A 106 -19.05 6.51 -21.38
N ALA A 107 -20.13 5.87 -20.92
CA ALA A 107 -20.78 6.20 -19.65
C ALA A 107 -20.04 5.63 -18.42
N LEU A 108 -19.04 4.76 -18.63
CA LEU A 108 -18.13 4.40 -17.55
C LEU A 108 -17.30 5.63 -17.16
N PRO A 109 -17.08 5.88 -15.86
CA PRO A 109 -16.20 6.95 -15.44
C PRO A 109 -14.80 6.75 -16.03
N PRO A 110 -14.09 7.84 -16.36
CA PRO A 110 -12.70 7.72 -16.80
C PRO A 110 -11.87 7.00 -15.73
N PRO A 111 -10.77 6.33 -16.12
CA PRO A 111 -9.82 5.81 -15.15
C PRO A 111 -9.42 6.91 -14.18
N PRO A 112 -9.36 6.63 -12.86
CA PRO A 112 -8.78 7.56 -11.90
C PRO A 112 -7.33 7.85 -12.26
N ASP A 113 -6.83 8.99 -11.76
CA ASP A 113 -5.43 9.38 -11.90
C ASP A 113 -4.52 8.30 -11.29
N ASP A 114 -3.44 7.94 -11.99
CA ASP A 114 -2.42 7.00 -11.52
C ASP A 114 -1.17 7.69 -10.96
N SER A 115 -1.23 9.02 -10.78
CA SER A 115 -0.27 9.77 -9.99
C SER A 115 -0.23 9.30 -8.53
N THR A 116 0.87 9.62 -7.85
CA THR A 116 1.06 9.33 -6.42
C THR A 116 0.05 10.06 -5.53
N ASP A 117 -0.56 11.13 -6.03
CA ASP A 117 -1.45 12.03 -5.30
C ASP A 117 -2.92 11.85 -5.71
N CYS A 118 -3.28 10.70 -6.27
CA CYS A 118 -4.64 10.45 -6.72
C CYS A 118 -5.65 10.50 -5.57
N THR A 119 -6.92 10.73 -5.92
CA THR A 119 -8.04 10.55 -5.00
C THR A 119 -8.51 9.09 -5.03
N LEU A 120 -8.28 8.38 -3.93
CA LEU A 120 -8.77 7.01 -3.76
C LEU A 120 -10.28 6.97 -3.47
N PRO A 121 -10.96 5.86 -3.82
CA PRO A 121 -12.30 5.57 -3.32
C PRO A 121 -12.36 5.62 -1.79
N GLU A 122 -13.44 6.17 -1.23
CA GLU A 122 -13.57 6.43 0.21
C GLU A 122 -13.24 5.22 1.10
N HIS A 123 -13.71 4.03 0.72
CA HIS A 123 -13.44 2.81 1.48
C HIS A 123 -11.95 2.43 1.49
N MET A 124 -11.20 2.65 0.41
CA MET A 124 -9.76 2.41 0.36
C MET A 124 -9.00 3.45 1.17
N ALA A 125 -9.33 4.73 0.97
CA ALA A 125 -8.75 5.84 1.72
C ALA A 125 -8.94 5.65 3.23
N LEU A 126 -10.14 5.26 3.66
CA LEU A 126 -10.45 4.97 5.06
C LEU A 126 -9.55 3.87 5.64
N VAL A 127 -9.34 2.79 4.90
CA VAL A 127 -8.48 1.68 5.35
C VAL A 127 -7.03 2.14 5.52
N LEU A 128 -6.48 2.87 4.55
CA LEU A 128 -5.09 3.36 4.60
C LEU A 128 -4.90 4.41 5.70
N ASN A 129 -5.84 5.35 5.85
CA ASN A 129 -5.76 6.39 6.88
C ASN A 129 -5.87 5.80 8.29
N LYS A 130 -6.73 4.81 8.47
CA LYS A 130 -6.84 4.07 9.73
C LYS A 130 -5.58 3.27 10.03
N ALA A 131 -4.97 2.68 9.01
CA ALA A 131 -3.71 1.98 9.13
C ALA A 131 -2.59 2.92 9.60
N ARG A 132 -2.47 4.09 8.96
CA ARG A 132 -1.55 5.16 9.37
C ARG A 132 -1.78 5.61 10.81
N ALA A 133 -3.00 5.97 11.17
CA ALA A 133 -3.33 6.43 12.53
C ALA A 133 -2.96 5.39 13.61
N LYS A 134 -3.16 4.10 13.31
CA LYS A 134 -2.73 3.02 14.21
C LYS A 134 -1.22 2.93 14.33
N ALA A 135 -0.48 3.03 13.22
CA ALA A 135 0.97 2.99 13.24
C ALA A 135 1.56 4.20 13.99
N GLU A 136 1.00 5.39 13.82
CA GLU A 136 1.36 6.58 14.60
C GLU A 136 1.11 6.40 16.10
N GLN A 137 0.02 5.73 16.48
CA GLN A 137 -0.25 5.36 17.87
C GLN A 137 0.80 4.37 18.42
N GLN A 138 1.22 3.39 17.62
CA GLN A 138 2.28 2.46 18.02
C GLN A 138 3.62 3.16 18.20
N CYS A 139 3.96 4.12 17.32
CA CYS A 139 5.13 4.98 17.49
C CYS A 139 5.13 5.68 18.85
N LEU A 140 3.97 6.17 19.29
CA LEU A 140 3.83 6.88 20.57
C LEU A 140 4.04 5.94 21.77
N GLU A 141 3.47 4.74 21.70
CA GLU A 141 3.63 3.69 22.72
C GLU A 141 5.08 3.22 22.85
N GLU A 142 5.75 2.98 21.73
CA GLU A 142 7.16 2.55 21.69
C GLU A 142 8.11 3.64 22.18
N ALA A 143 7.86 4.90 21.80
CA ALA A 143 8.63 6.04 22.28
C ALA A 143 8.52 6.21 23.80
N GLY A 144 7.33 5.98 24.38
CA GLY A 144 7.08 6.05 25.82
C GLY A 144 7.68 4.89 26.62
N ALA A 145 7.83 3.72 26.02
CA ALA A 145 8.39 2.53 26.66
C ALA A 145 9.91 2.60 26.89
N GLY A 146 10.61 3.50 26.17
CA GLY A 146 12.06 3.60 26.20
C GLY A 146 12.77 2.48 25.39
N PRO A 147 14.09 2.58 25.17
CA PRO A 147 14.85 1.54 24.49
C PRO A 147 14.79 0.24 25.31
N ARG A 148 14.41 -0.86 24.65
CA ARG A 148 14.51 -2.22 25.22
C ARG A 148 15.94 -2.72 25.26
#